data_AF-A0A4C1Y0A6-F1
#
_entry.id   AF-A0A4C1Y0A6-F1
#
_cell.length_a   1.000
_cell.length_b   1.000
_cell.length_c   1.000
_cell.angle_alpha   90.00
_cell.angle_beta   90.00
_cell.angle_gamma   90.00
#
_symmetry.space_group_name_H-M   'P 1'
#
loop_
_entity.id
_entity.type
_entity.pdbx_description
1 polymer ?
#
loop_
_entity_poly.entity_id
_entity_poly.type
_entity_poly.pdbx_seq_one_letter_code
_entity_poly.pdbx_strand_id
1 'polypeptide(L)'
;MGTTWSRVNIRSKTEYSRKKLMICIWWDQLAVPVKNYLKTLDWGVLPHPPYSPATAPSDYHLFRSMAYALSEQRFTSYEDNRNRVDSWIYSKDKKFFRLGIRTLPE
;
A
#
# COMPACT_ATOMS: atom_id res chain seq x y z
N MET A 1 14.89 41.72 10.24
CA MET A 1 13.88 41.18 9.30
C MET A 1 14.54 41.15 7.93
N GLY A 2 14.70 40.09 7.17
CA GLY A 2 14.25 38.70 7.23
C GLY A 2 14.81 38.00 5.98
N THR A 3 15.60 36.95 6.21
CA THR A 3 15.79 35.74 5.38
C THR A 3 16.22 35.84 3.91
N THR A 4 17.45 35.38 3.68
CA THR A 4 17.95 34.79 2.44
C THR A 4 17.34 33.39 2.23
N TRP A 5 16.97 33.04 0.99
CA TRP A 5 16.51 31.70 0.62
C TRP A 5 17.62 30.95 -0.11
N SER A 6 18.10 29.84 0.48
CA SER A 6 19.08 28.96 -0.15
C SER A 6 18.41 27.79 -0.87
N ARG A 7 18.66 27.75 -2.19
CA ARG A 7 18.82 26.61 -3.11
C ARG A 7 18.34 25.23 -2.57
N VAL A 8 17.15 24.81 -2.99
CA VAL A 8 16.55 23.50 -2.66
C VAL A 8 17.31 22.36 -3.36
N ASN A 9 17.84 21.46 -2.53
CA ASN A 9 18.56 20.24 -2.89
C ASN A 9 17.59 19.19 -3.47
N ILE A 10 17.77 18.83 -4.74
CA ILE A 10 16.91 17.92 -5.53
C ILE A 10 17.10 16.43 -5.12
N ARG A 11 17.98 16.12 -4.16
CA ARG A 11 18.33 14.73 -3.78
C ARG A 11 17.41 14.08 -2.73
N SER A 12 16.46 14.79 -2.12
CA SER A 12 15.64 14.27 -1.02
C SER A 12 14.33 13.58 -1.44
N LYS A 13 13.88 13.75 -2.70
CA LYS A 13 12.59 13.19 -3.16
C LYS A 13 12.61 11.68 -3.42
N THR A 14 13.77 11.08 -3.65
CA THR A 14 13.86 9.66 -4.05
C THR A 14 13.88 8.69 -2.87
N GLU A 15 14.29 9.15 -1.68
CA GLU A 15 14.36 8.30 -0.49
C GLU A 15 13.02 8.25 0.27
N TYR A 16 12.28 9.38 0.29
CA TYR A 16 10.95 9.49 0.90
C TYR A 16 9.92 8.52 0.30
N SER A 17 10.04 8.19 -1.00
CA SER A 17 9.16 7.22 -1.65
C SER A 17 9.61 5.75 -1.53
N ARG A 18 10.87 5.47 -1.16
CA ARG A 18 11.35 4.08 -1.03
C ARG A 18 11.00 3.42 0.31
N LYS A 19 10.72 4.20 1.35
CA LYS A 19 10.44 3.69 2.70
C LYS A 19 8.95 3.68 3.08
N LYS A 20 8.06 4.11 2.17
CA LYS A 20 6.64 4.40 2.46
C LYS A 20 5.69 3.40 1.81
N LEU A 21 5.94 2.09 1.99
CA LEU A 21 5.01 1.01 1.67
C LEU A 21 4.77 0.21 2.96
N MET A 22 3.88 0.67 3.85
CA MET A 22 2.45 0.34 3.90
C MET A 22 2.18 -1.11 4.34
N ILE A 23 2.47 -1.41 5.61
CA ILE A 23 1.79 -2.49 6.34
C ILE A 23 0.54 -1.89 6.95
N CYS A 24 -0.58 -2.00 6.25
CA CYS A 24 -1.91 -1.69 6.77
C CYS A 24 -2.47 -2.93 7.46
N ILE A 25 -2.18 -3.14 8.74
CA ILE A 25 -2.96 -4.10 9.54
C ILE A 25 -2.92 -3.67 11.02
N TRP A 26 -4.05 -3.15 11.51
CA TRP A 26 -4.50 -3.20 12.92
C TRP A 26 -3.41 -3.24 14.00
N TRP A 27 -2.76 -2.11 14.25
CA TRP A 27 -1.67 -1.99 15.23
C TRP A 27 -2.03 -2.51 16.64
N ASP A 28 -3.28 -2.36 17.07
CA ASP A 28 -3.76 -2.89 18.36
C ASP A 28 -3.95 -4.41 18.37
N GLN A 29 -4.07 -5.07 17.22
CA GLN A 29 -4.19 -6.53 17.12
C GLN A 29 -2.88 -7.26 16.78
N LEU A 30 -1.81 -6.52 16.44
CA LEU A 30 -0.51 -7.14 16.17
C LEU A 30 0.12 -7.68 17.45
N ALA A 31 0.49 -8.97 17.40
CA ALA A 31 1.22 -9.62 18.48
C ALA A 31 2.55 -8.92 18.76
N VAL A 32 2.97 -8.90 20.03
CA VAL A 32 4.23 -8.28 20.50
C VAL A 32 5.46 -8.67 19.67
N PRO A 33 5.64 -9.94 19.23
CA PRO A 33 6.76 -10.31 18.36
C PRO A 33 6.77 -9.56 17.02
N VAL A 34 5.62 -9.33 16.40
CA VAL A 34 5.50 -8.62 15.12
C VAL A 34 5.86 -7.14 15.31
N LYS A 35 5.39 -6.52 16.40
CA LYS A 35 5.75 -5.14 16.76
C LYS A 35 7.26 -4.99 16.95
N ASN A 36 7.91 -5.94 17.60
CA ASN A 36 9.36 -5.93 17.80
C ASN A 36 10.11 -6.10 16.48
N TYR A 37 9.67 -7.01 15.61
CA TYR A 37 10.26 -7.19 14.29
C TYR A 37 10.15 -5.92 13.42
N LEU A 38 9.00 -5.26 13.41
CA LEU A 38 8.83 -4.01 12.67
C LEU A 38 9.72 -2.88 13.19
N LYS A 39 9.94 -2.81 14.52
CA LYS A 39 10.91 -1.89 15.12
C LYS A 39 12.34 -2.20 14.68
N THR A 40 12.74 -3.47 14.60
CA THR A 40 14.09 -3.85 14.12
C THR A 40 14.32 -3.47 12.66
N LEU A 41 13.26 -3.43 11.85
CA LEU A 41 13.34 -3.03 10.46
C LEU A 41 13.37 -1.51 10.26
N ASP A 42 13.12 -0.71 11.31
CA ASP A 42 12.95 0.75 11.25
C ASP A 42 11.76 1.19 10.35
N TRP A 43 10.69 0.40 10.33
CA TRP A 43 9.50 0.71 9.52
C TRP A 43 8.51 1.55 10.33
N GLY A 44 8.19 2.74 9.81
CA GLY A 44 7.16 3.61 10.38
C GLY A 44 5.77 3.01 10.17
N VAL A 45 5.07 2.70 11.26
CA VAL A 45 3.69 2.20 11.19
C VAL A 45 2.72 3.36 11.31
N LEU A 46 1.79 3.45 10.35
CA LEU A 46 0.77 4.47 10.34
C LEU A 46 -0.40 4.05 11.25
N PRO A 47 -0.92 4.97 12.08
CA PRO A 47 -2.13 4.69 12.85
C PRO A 47 -3.29 4.48 11.88
N HIS A 48 -4.03 3.38 12.05
CA HIS A 48 -5.22 3.09 11.26
C HIS A 48 -6.41 2.87 12.21
N PRO A 49 -7.53 3.58 12.01
CA PRO A 49 -8.70 3.39 12.85
C PRO A 49 -9.26 1.96 12.70
N PRO A 50 -9.83 1.39 13.76
CA PRO A 50 -10.49 0.09 13.67
C PRO A 50 -11.67 0.17 12.69
N TYR A 51 -11.85 -0.88 11.87
CA TYR A 51 -12.97 -1.06 10.94
C TYR A 51 -13.14 0.05 9.89
N SER A 52 -12.04 0.56 9.34
CA SER A 52 -12.11 1.57 8.27
C SER A 52 -11.64 1.03 6.89
N PRO A 53 -12.48 0.25 6.19
CA PRO A 53 -12.15 -0.24 4.85
C PRO A 53 -12.02 0.90 3.81
N ALA A 54 -12.53 2.10 4.11
CA ALA A 54 -12.40 3.28 3.26
C ALA A 54 -11.00 3.92 3.30
N THR A 55 -10.18 3.62 4.31
CA THR A 55 -8.84 4.22 4.50
C THR A 55 -7.69 3.31 4.09
N ALA A 56 -7.99 2.09 3.64
CA ALA A 56 -6.98 1.13 3.18
C ALA A 56 -6.96 1.09 1.63
N PRO A 57 -5.87 1.52 0.96
CA PRO A 57 -5.78 1.50 -0.51
C PRO A 57 -5.86 0.10 -1.11
N SER A 58 -5.50 -0.91 -0.31
CA SER A 58 -5.73 -2.31 -0.67
C SER A 58 -7.21 -2.58 -0.89
N ASP A 59 -8.05 -2.13 0.03
CA ASP A 59 -9.46 -2.53 0.12
C ASP A 59 -10.30 -1.76 -0.90
N TYR A 60 -10.17 -0.42 -0.95
CA TYR A 60 -11.01 0.39 -1.83
C TYR A 60 -10.56 0.43 -3.30
N HIS A 61 -9.27 0.19 -3.59
CA HIS A 61 -8.72 0.32 -4.94
C HIS A 61 -8.24 -1.01 -5.52
N LEU A 62 -7.28 -1.67 -4.86
CA LEU A 62 -6.67 -2.90 -5.40
C LEU A 62 -7.67 -4.07 -5.43
N PHE A 63 -8.19 -4.45 -4.27
CA PHE A 63 -9.13 -5.57 -4.12
C PHE A 63 -10.47 -5.26 -4.78
N ARG A 64 -10.94 -4.01 -4.74
CA ARG A 64 -12.14 -3.61 -5.47
C ARG A 64 -12.00 -3.85 -6.98
N SER A 65 -10.89 -3.42 -7.58
CA SER A 65 -10.64 -3.62 -9.01
C SER A 65 -10.39 -5.10 -9.35
N MET A 66 -9.72 -5.82 -8.46
CA MET A 66 -9.45 -7.25 -8.62
C MET A 66 -10.74 -8.06 -8.53
N ALA A 67 -11.60 -7.79 -7.55
CA ALA A 67 -12.89 -8.45 -7.38
C ALA A 67 -13.75 -8.29 -8.64
N TYR A 68 -13.78 -7.11 -9.24
CA TYR A 68 -14.47 -6.90 -10.51
C TYR A 68 -13.88 -7.73 -11.67
N ALA A 69 -12.56 -7.89 -11.72
CA ALA A 69 -11.90 -8.68 -12.76
C ALA A 69 -12.00 -10.20 -12.56
N LEU A 70 -12.35 -10.64 -11.33
CA LEU A 70 -12.50 -12.04 -10.94
C LEU A 70 -13.96 -12.45 -10.75
N SER A 71 -14.92 -11.52 -10.72
CA SER A 71 -16.32 -11.78 -10.36
C SER A 71 -17.04 -12.76 -11.30
N GLU A 72 -16.58 -12.86 -12.55
CA GLU A 72 -17.16 -13.74 -13.56
C GLU A 72 -16.34 -15.01 -13.80
N GLN A 73 -15.27 -15.22 -13.03
CA GLN A 73 -14.37 -16.35 -13.24
C GLN A 73 -14.65 -17.50 -12.28
N ARG A 74 -14.69 -18.71 -12.83
CA ARG A 74 -14.71 -19.96 -12.06
C ARG A 74 -13.32 -20.59 -12.12
N PHE A 75 -12.71 -20.77 -10.96
CA PHE A 75 -11.42 -21.43 -10.85
C PHE A 75 -11.63 -22.90 -10.52
N THR A 76 -10.96 -23.77 -11.28
CA THR A 76 -11.00 -25.22 -11.11
C THR A 76 -9.87 -25.74 -10.22
N SER A 77 -8.78 -24.98 -10.11
CA SER A 77 -7.64 -25.31 -9.26
C SER A 77 -7.04 -24.08 -8.59
N TYR A 78 -6.21 -24.32 -7.57
CA TYR A 78 -5.42 -23.27 -6.93
C TYR A 78 -4.45 -22.60 -7.90
N GLU A 79 -3.78 -23.38 -8.76
CA GLU A 79 -2.82 -22.84 -9.73
C GLU A 79 -3.51 -21.94 -10.76
N ASP A 80 -4.73 -22.28 -11.17
CA ASP A 80 -5.52 -21.42 -12.08
C ASP A 80 -5.82 -20.06 -11.43
N ASN A 81 -6.21 -20.06 -10.16
CA ASN A 81 -6.45 -18.83 -9.40
C ASN A 81 -5.16 -18.02 -9.27
N ARG A 82 -4.06 -18.66 -8.86
CA ARG A 82 -2.76 -18.02 -8.68
C ARG A 82 -2.28 -17.37 -9.97
N ASN A 83 -2.25 -18.12 -11.07
CA ASN A 83 -1.83 -17.63 -12.38
C ASN A 83 -2.70 -16.46 -12.86
N ARG A 84 -4.01 -16.52 -12.58
CA ARG A 84 -4.93 -15.44 -12.93
C ARG A 84 -4.63 -14.16 -12.15
N VAL A 85 -4.45 -14.28 -10.83
CA VAL A 85 -4.12 -13.15 -9.95
C VAL A 85 -2.79 -12.55 -10.37
N ASP A 86 -1.77 -13.37 -10.60
CA ASP A 86 -0.45 -12.93 -11.04
C ASP A 86 -0.55 -12.17 -12.38
N SER A 87 -1.20 -12.78 -13.39
CA SER A 87 -1.43 -12.14 -14.68
C SER A 87 -2.18 -10.80 -14.55
N TRP A 88 -3.19 -10.73 -13.67
CA TRP A 88 -3.91 -9.49 -13.42
C TRP A 88 -3.01 -8.42 -12.80
N ILE A 89 -2.19 -8.76 -11.81
CA ILE A 89 -1.24 -7.82 -11.18
C ILE A 89 -0.24 -7.31 -12.21
N TYR A 90 0.34 -8.20 -13.02
CA TYR A 90 1.30 -7.83 -14.07
C TYR A 90 0.67 -6.98 -15.20
N SER A 91 -0.63 -7.10 -15.42
CA SER A 91 -1.35 -6.27 -16.41
C SER A 91 -1.50 -4.80 -15.98
N LYS A 92 -1.31 -4.47 -14.69
CA LYS A 92 -1.53 -3.11 -14.19
C LYS A 92 -0.30 -2.23 -14.35
N ASP A 93 -0.52 -1.03 -14.89
CA ASP A 93 0.53 -0.02 -14.97
C ASP A 93 0.90 0.53 -13.59
N LYS A 94 2.14 1.03 -13.45
CA LYS A 94 2.61 1.68 -12.22
C LYS A 94 1.72 2.85 -11.79
N LYS A 95 1.08 3.56 -12.72
CA LYS A 95 0.13 4.63 -12.45
C LYS A 95 -1.11 4.14 -11.70
N PHE A 96 -1.56 2.91 -11.95
CA PHE A 96 -2.70 2.32 -11.24
C PHE A 96 -2.41 2.23 -9.73
N PHE A 97 -1.26 1.69 -9.34
CA PHE A 97 -0.88 1.60 -7.93
C PHE A 97 -0.65 2.98 -7.30
N ARG A 98 -0.02 3.90 -8.04
CA ARG A 98 0.18 5.29 -7.57
C ARG A 98 -1.14 6.02 -7.33
N LEU A 99 -2.14 5.79 -8.18
CA LEU A 99 -3.46 6.38 -8.01
C LEU A 99 -4.11 5.88 -6.72
N GLY A 100 -4.08 4.57 -6.48
CA GLY A 100 -4.57 3.99 -5.23
C GLY A 100 -3.94 4.61 -3.99
N ILE A 101 -2.64 4.87 -3.98
CA ILE A 101 -1.99 5.50 -2.82
C ILE A 101 -2.35 7.00 -2.69
N ARG A 102 -2.53 7.71 -3.81
CA ARG A 102 -2.84 9.15 -3.81
C ARG A 102 -4.28 9.47 -3.41
N THR A 103 -5.20 8.52 -3.57
CA THR A 103 -6.61 8.69 -3.20
C THR A 103 -6.84 8.52 -1.69
N LEU A 104 -5.78 8.28 -0.91
CA LEU A 104 -5.86 8.32 0.54
C LEU A 104 -6.28 9.72 1.01
N PRO A 105 -7.34 9.84 1.83
CA PRO A 105 -7.62 11.10 2.52
C PRO A 105 -6.43 11.43 3.45
N GLU A 106 -6.08 12.72 3.52
CA GLU A 106 -5.05 13.23 4.44
C GLU A 106 -5.44 13.05 5.91
#